data_AF-A0A1J8QNC2-F1
#
_entry.id   AF-A0A1J8QNC2-F1
#
_cell.length_a   1.000
_cell.length_b   1.000
_cell.length_c   1.000
_cell.angle_alpha   90.00
_cell.angle_beta   90.00
_cell.angle_gamma   90.00
#
_symmetry.space_group_name_H-M   'P 1'
#
loop_
_entity.id
_entity.type
_entity.pdbx_description
1 polymer ?
#
loop_
_entity_poly.entity_id
_entity_poly.type
_entity_poly.pdbx_seq_one_letter_code
_entity_poly.pdbx_strand_id
1 'polypeptide(L)'
;MIYETREGPYAVLVSLNAAGAAFGTAYVDNGISFPPVPKPRPHVPSCRGHVQDRERGWNEIQQKLDMITILGIHKPSQVPLRGQTVQEWT
;
A
#
# COMPACT_ATOMS: atom_id res chain seq x y z
N MET A 1 13.12 -18.36 -14.58
CA MET A 1 12.43 -18.35 -13.27
C MET A 1 12.39 -16.91 -12.77
N ILE A 2 11.21 -16.30 -12.71
CA ILE A 2 10.95 -14.93 -12.22
C ILE A 2 9.63 -14.88 -11.40
N TYR A 3 9.08 -16.05 -11.06
CA TYR A 3 7.77 -16.19 -10.41
C TYR A 3 7.79 -15.81 -8.93
N GLU A 4 8.90 -16.07 -8.23
CA GLU A 4 8.96 -16.01 -6.76
C GLU A 4 8.74 -14.60 -6.19
N THR A 5 9.25 -13.56 -6.87
CA THR A 5 9.08 -12.17 -6.41
C THR A 5 7.68 -11.62 -6.70
N ARG A 6 6.96 -12.16 -7.71
CA ARG A 6 5.60 -11.70 -8.07
C ARG A 6 4.53 -12.23 -7.11
N GLU A 7 4.78 -13.38 -6.47
CA GLU A 7 3.84 -14.02 -5.56
C GLU A 7 4.03 -13.60 -4.09
N GLY A 8 5.11 -12.87 -3.78
CA GLY A 8 5.40 -12.38 -2.44
C GLY A 8 4.40 -11.31 -1.97
N PRO A 9 4.24 -11.13 -0.64
CA PRO A 9 3.41 -10.05 -0.12
C PRO A 9 3.98 -8.67 -0.49
N TYR A 10 3.09 -7.70 -0.62
CA TYR A 10 3.48 -6.30 -0.81
C TYR A 10 3.87 -5.65 0.52
N ALA A 11 4.79 -4.69 0.41
CA ALA A 11 5.09 -3.72 1.44
C ALA A 11 4.92 -2.30 0.88
N VAL A 12 4.39 -1.39 1.71
CA VAL A 12 4.21 0.03 1.35
C VAL A 12 5.10 0.90 2.24
N LEU A 13 5.87 1.77 1.63
CA LEU A 13 6.61 2.83 2.32
C LEU A 13 5.90 4.17 2.13
N VAL A 14 5.58 4.83 3.24
CA VAL A 14 5.02 6.18 3.27
C VAL A 14 6.04 7.12 3.88
N SER A 15 6.56 8.07 3.09
CA SER A 15 7.43 9.14 3.60
C SER A 15 6.65 10.44 3.70
N LEU A 16 6.41 10.92 4.92
CA LEU A 16 5.69 12.16 5.14
C LEU A 16 6.59 13.38 4.94
N ASN A 17 5.99 14.45 4.40
CA ASN A 17 6.57 15.79 4.43
C ASN A 17 6.38 16.46 5.81
N ALA A 18 6.94 17.66 5.98
CA ALA A 18 6.84 18.42 7.23
C ALA A 18 5.39 18.76 7.66
N ALA A 19 4.42 18.69 6.75
CA ALA A 19 3.00 18.87 7.05
C ALA A 19 2.28 17.54 7.40
N GLY A 20 3.03 16.44 7.56
CA GLY A 20 2.49 15.11 7.83
C GLY A 20 1.77 14.48 6.63
N ALA A 21 2.10 14.90 5.40
CA ALA A 21 1.41 14.46 4.18
C ALA A 21 2.30 13.65 3.24
N ALA A 22 1.70 12.66 2.58
CA ALA A 22 2.31 11.90 1.50
C ALA A 22 1.27 11.51 0.43
N PHE A 23 1.75 11.34 -0.80
CA PHE A 23 0.98 10.86 -1.95
C PHE A 23 1.88 9.96 -2.81
N GLY A 24 1.32 8.88 -3.34
CA GLY A 24 2.00 8.02 -4.29
C GLY A 24 1.02 7.34 -5.23
N THR A 25 1.55 6.70 -6.26
CA THR A 25 0.78 5.86 -7.18
C THR A 25 1.55 4.57 -7.43
N ALA A 26 0.92 3.41 -7.24
CA ALA A 26 1.46 2.12 -7.65
C ALA A 26 0.56 1.47 -8.72
N TYR A 27 1.16 0.79 -9.69
CA TYR A 27 0.48 0.10 -10.78
C TYR A 27 0.82 -1.39 -10.72
N VAL A 28 -0.19 -2.25 -10.71
CA VAL A 28 -0.03 -3.71 -10.69
C VAL A 28 -0.67 -4.31 -11.95
N ASP A 29 0.05 -5.21 -12.61
CA ASP A 29 -0.43 -6.03 -13.73
C ASP A 29 0.09 -7.47 -13.60
N ASN A 30 -0.30 -8.35 -14.53
CA ASN A 30 0.14 -9.75 -14.53
C ASN A 30 1.55 -9.95 -15.10
N GLY A 31 2.16 -8.91 -15.68
CA GLY A 31 3.46 -8.93 -16.34
C GLY A 31 3.62 -9.98 -17.43
N ILE A 32 2.52 -10.39 -18.10
CA ILE A 32 2.47 -11.46 -19.11
C ILE A 32 1.73 -11.00 -20.39
N SER A 33 0.62 -10.28 -20.28
CA SER A 33 -0.25 -9.94 -21.42
C SER A 33 0.29 -8.80 -22.30
N PHE A 34 0.13 -8.87 -23.62
CA PHE A 34 0.33 -7.75 -24.57
C PHE A 34 -0.87 -7.60 -25.54
N PRO A 35 -1.56 -6.44 -25.59
CA PRO A 35 -1.37 -5.29 -24.71
C PRO A 35 -1.72 -5.65 -23.25
N PRO A 36 -1.29 -4.86 -22.25
CA PRO A 36 -1.61 -5.12 -20.86
C PRO A 36 -3.12 -5.14 -20.64
N VAL A 37 -3.64 -6.29 -20.23
CA VAL A 37 -5.05 -6.48 -19.88
C VAL A 37 -5.11 -7.18 -18.51
N PRO A 38 -5.82 -6.62 -17.53
CA PRO A 38 -6.49 -5.31 -17.54
C PRO A 38 -5.49 -4.15 -17.40
N LYS A 39 -5.93 -2.92 -17.72
CA LYS A 39 -5.10 -1.72 -17.58
C LYS A 39 -4.57 -1.58 -16.15
N PRO A 40 -3.28 -1.30 -15.94
CA PRO A 40 -2.74 -1.07 -14.61
C PRO A 40 -3.52 0.06 -13.93
N ARG A 41 -4.05 -0.20 -12.73
CA ARG A 41 -4.80 0.79 -11.95
C ARG A 41 -3.95 1.38 -10.82
N PRO A 42 -4.10 2.68 -10.55
CA PRO A 42 -3.33 3.36 -9.52
C PRO A 42 -3.84 3.01 -8.13
N HIS A 43 -3.01 2.41 -7.29
CA HIS A 43 -3.17 2.47 -5.82
C HIS A 43 -2.62 3.80 -5.35
N VAL A 44 -3.45 4.56 -4.64
CA VAL A 44 -3.10 5.91 -4.20
C VAL A 44 -3.06 5.95 -2.67
N PRO A 45 -1.94 5.59 -2.04
CA PRO A 45 -1.76 5.89 -0.63
C PRO A 45 -1.72 7.41 -0.46
N SER A 46 -2.69 7.93 0.28
CA SER A 46 -2.62 9.29 0.81
C SER A 46 -2.52 9.21 2.32
N CYS A 47 -1.66 10.06 2.90
CA CYS A 47 -1.53 10.18 4.35
C CYS A 47 -1.78 11.61 4.79
N ARG A 48 -2.67 11.75 5.78
CA ARG A 48 -2.88 12.97 6.56
C ARG A 48 -3.39 12.58 7.95
N GLY A 49 -2.59 11.76 8.64
CA GLY A 49 -2.99 11.06 9.88
C GLY A 49 -3.68 9.71 9.68
N HIS A 50 -4.06 9.36 8.44
CA HIS A 50 -4.61 8.05 8.06
C HIS A 50 -4.09 7.63 6.70
N VAL A 51 -3.69 6.36 6.54
CA VAL A 51 -3.45 5.74 5.23
C VAL A 51 -4.79 5.25 4.70
N GLN A 52 -5.21 5.72 3.53
CA GLN A 52 -6.38 5.18 2.81
C GLN A 52 -5.93 4.61 1.48
N ASP A 53 -6.32 3.37 1.19
CA ASP A 53 -6.36 2.85 -0.18
C ASP A 53 -7.76 3.06 -0.74
N ARG A 54 -7.88 3.68 -1.91
CA ARG A 54 -9.16 3.85 -2.60
C ARG A 54 -9.16 2.92 -3.81
N GLU A 55 -9.77 1.76 -3.65
CA GLU A 55 -9.99 0.84 -4.75
C GLU A 55 -10.90 1.48 -5.81
N ARG A 56 -10.41 1.58 -7.05
CA ARG A 56 -11.24 1.80 -8.23
C ARG A 56 -11.23 0.54 -9.11
N GLY A 57 -11.82 -0.54 -8.60
CA GLY A 57 -12.25 -1.71 -9.36
C GLY A 57 -11.14 -2.66 -9.86
N TRP A 58 -10.83 -3.69 -9.08
CA TRP A 58 -10.81 -5.13 -9.41
C TRP A 58 -10.59 -5.88 -8.09
N ASN A 59 -11.28 -7.00 -7.88
CA ASN A 59 -11.40 -7.68 -6.59
C ASN A 59 -10.29 -8.70 -6.26
N GLU A 60 -9.21 -8.82 -7.05
CA GLU A 60 -8.31 -9.98 -6.90
C GLU A 60 -6.83 -9.63 -7.11
N ILE A 61 -6.31 -8.64 -6.38
CA ILE A 61 -4.88 -8.69 -6.05
C ILE A 61 -4.74 -9.81 -5.02
N GLN A 62 -4.21 -10.96 -5.45
CA GLN A 62 -4.06 -12.13 -4.58
C GLN A 62 -2.96 -11.96 -3.54
N GLN A 63 -1.96 -11.13 -3.85
CA GLN A 63 -0.86 -10.81 -2.96
C GLN A 63 -1.37 -9.96 -1.80
N LYS A 64 -1.08 -10.41 -0.57
CA LYS A 64 -1.43 -9.68 0.64
C LYS A 64 -0.56 -8.43 0.77
N LEU A 65 -1.13 -7.35 1.30
CA LEU A 65 -0.35 -6.29 1.91
C LEU A 65 0.04 -6.73 3.33
N ASP A 66 1.34 -6.86 3.58
CA ASP A 66 1.85 -7.41 4.85
C ASP A 66 2.49 -6.34 5.73
N MET A 67 3.18 -5.37 5.12
CA MET A 67 3.90 -4.34 5.87
C MET A 67 3.59 -2.93 5.35
N ILE A 68 3.39 -2.00 6.29
CA ILE A 68 3.35 -0.57 6.01
C ILE A 68 4.39 0.10 6.91
N THR A 69 5.36 0.78 6.30
CA THR A 69 6.36 1.59 7.01
C THR A 69 6.02 3.06 6.81
N ILE A 70 5.95 3.82 7.91
CA ILE A 70 5.66 5.27 7.87
C ILE A 70 6.84 6.03 8.46
N LEU A 71 7.44 6.91 7.66
CA LEU A 71 8.56 7.78 8.04
C LEU A 71 8.10 9.23 8.18
N GLY A 72 8.79 9.99 9.04
CA GLY A 72 8.49 11.41 9.25
C GLY A 72 7.32 11.69 10.20
N ILE A 73 7.01 10.74 11.09
CA ILE A 73 6.03 10.91 12.18
C ILE A 73 6.69 11.02 13.54
N HIS A 74 6.02 11.68 14.49
CA HIS A 74 6.28 11.46 15.91
C HIS A 74 5.75 10.09 16.33
N LYS A 75 6.35 9.49 17.36
CA LYS A 75 5.93 8.19 17.89
C LYS A 75 4.43 8.23 18.26
N PRO A 76 3.57 7.41 17.62
CA PRO A 76 2.15 7.42 17.92
C PRO A 76 1.86 6.76 19.28
N SER A 77 0.76 7.15 19.91
CA SER A 77 0.25 6.46 21.11
C SER A 77 -0.59 5.23 20.75
N GLN A 78 -1.20 5.23 19.56
CA GLN A 78 -2.06 4.17 19.05
C GLN A 78 -1.98 4.10 17.52
N VAL A 79 -2.15 2.91 16.97
CA VAL A 79 -2.23 2.68 15.52
C VAL A 79 -3.52 1.89 15.22
N PRO A 80 -4.58 2.53 14.69
CA PRO A 80 -5.80 1.82 14.31
C PRO A 80 -5.69 1.24 12.90
N LEU A 81 -5.99 -0.05 12.75
CA LEU A 81 -6.16 -0.75 11.48
C LEU A 81 -7.60 -1.21 11.34
N ARG A 82 -8.31 -0.75 10.29
CA ARG A 82 -9.73 -1.07 10.04
C ARG A 82 -10.64 -0.85 11.27
N GLY A 83 -10.36 0.19 12.05
CA GLY A 83 -11.12 0.56 13.25
C GLY A 83 -10.72 -0.19 14.53
N GLN A 84 -9.75 -1.10 14.48
CA GLN A 84 -9.23 -1.80 15.66
C GLN A 84 -7.81 -1.31 15.97
N THR A 85 -7.52 -1.00 17.24
CA THR A 85 -6.17 -0.63 17.65
C THR A 85 -5.29 -1.87 17.59
N VAL A 86 -4.19 -1.81 16.82
CA VAL A 86 -3.20 -2.89 16.83
C VAL A 86 -2.39 -2.86 18.12
N GLN A 87 -2.13 -4.04 18.67
CA GLN A 87 -1.44 -4.20 19.95
C GLN A 87 0.07 -4.08 19.82
N GLU A 88 0.62 -4.44 18.66
CA GLU A 88 2.04 -4.46 18.38
C GLU A 88 2.32 -3.77 17.04
N TRP A 89 3.27 -2.84 17.07
CA TRP A 89 3.85 -2.14 15.93
C TRP A 89 5.24 -1.66 16.37
N THR A 90 6.16 -1.50 15.43
CA THR A 90 7.53 -1.05 15.68
C THR A 90 7.81 0.22 14.90
#